data_AF-A0A9X9M7Y7-F1
#
_entry.id   AF-A0A9X9M7Y7-F1
#
_cell.length_a   1.000
_cell.length_b   1.000
_cell.length_c   1.000
_cell.angle_alpha   90.00
_cell.angle_beta   90.00
_cell.angle_gamma   90.00
#
_symmetry.space_group_name_H-M   'P 1'
#
loop_
_entity.id
_entity.type
_entity.pdbx_description
1 polymer ?
#
loop_
_entity_poly.entity_id
_entity_poly.type
_entity_poly.pdbx_seq_one_letter_code
_entity_poly.pdbx_strand_id
1 'polypeptide(L)'
;MHEKAYQVRDTAIESSVVTKVKGFGRYANRVMDVSDYVTPPQGTSVFVIITKMIVTENQMQGFCPESEEKYRCVSDSQCGPQRFPGGGILTGRCVNYSSVLRTCEIQGWCPTE
;
A
#
# COMPACT_ATOMS: atom_id res chain seq x y z
N MET A 1 15.05 11.47 -50.54
CA MET A 1 13.60 11.81 -50.53
C MET A 1 12.90 11.33 -49.25
N HIS A 2 13.21 10.13 -48.73
CA HIS A 2 12.59 9.54 -47.54
C HIS A 2 12.70 10.39 -46.26
N GLU A 3 13.90 10.90 -45.94
CA GLU A 3 14.16 11.63 -44.68
C GLU A 3 13.55 13.03 -44.60
N LYS A 4 12.96 13.54 -45.70
CA LYS A 4 12.38 14.89 -45.79
C LYS A 4 13.30 15.99 -45.25
N ALA A 5 14.60 15.92 -45.57
CA ALA A 5 15.61 16.89 -45.15
C ALA A 5 15.36 18.33 -45.66
N TYR A 6 14.43 18.52 -46.59
CA TYR A 6 13.97 19.82 -47.06
C TYR A 6 12.89 20.45 -46.14
N GLN A 7 12.39 19.73 -45.14
CA GLN A 7 11.37 20.19 -44.20
C GLN A 7 11.99 20.58 -42.86
N VAL A 8 11.53 21.69 -42.29
CA VAL A 8 11.79 22.02 -40.89
C VAL A 8 10.89 21.15 -40.02
N ARG A 9 11.45 20.50 -38.99
CA ARG A 9 10.70 19.70 -38.02
C ARG A 9 10.76 20.39 -36.67
N ASP A 10 9.59 20.52 -36.05
CA ASP A 10 9.49 20.88 -34.65
C ASP A 10 9.21 19.61 -33.83
N THR A 11 10.01 19.38 -32.80
CA THR A 11 9.87 18.25 -31.88
C THR A 11 9.53 18.69 -30.46
N ALA A 12 9.45 20.00 -30.20
CA ALA A 12 9.12 20.57 -28.90
C ALA A 12 7.60 20.75 -28.77
N ILE A 13 6.87 19.64 -28.80
CA ILE A 13 5.40 19.66 -28.71
C ILE A 13 4.99 20.01 -27.28
N GLU A 14 4.23 21.08 -27.13
CA GLU A 14 3.50 21.39 -25.90
C GLU A 14 2.15 20.65 -25.90
N SER A 15 1.88 19.91 -24.81
CA SER A 15 0.65 19.12 -24.68
C SER A 15 0.05 19.29 -23.28
N SER A 16 -1.28 19.24 -23.22
CA SER A 16 -2.05 19.27 -21.98
C SER A 16 -3.09 18.17 -22.00
N VAL A 17 -3.24 17.48 -20.87
CA VAL A 17 -4.16 16.36 -20.70
C VAL A 17 -4.99 16.60 -19.45
N VAL A 18 -6.31 16.45 -19.58
CA VAL A 18 -7.27 16.53 -18.49
C VAL A 18 -8.12 15.28 -18.51
N THR A 19 -8.25 14.61 -17.36
CA THR A 19 -8.94 13.32 -17.24
C THR A 19 -10.10 13.40 -16.25
N LYS A 20 -11.16 12.63 -16.52
CA LYS A 20 -12.30 12.44 -15.61
C LYS A 20 -12.84 11.03 -15.76
N VAL A 21 -12.80 10.27 -14.68
CA VAL A 21 -13.36 8.92 -14.61
C VAL A 21 -14.85 9.00 -14.23
N LYS A 22 -15.64 8.00 -14.65
CA LYS A 22 -17.05 7.84 -14.28
C LYS A 22 -17.34 6.38 -13.99
N GLY A 23 -18.19 6.10 -13.00
CA GLY A 23 -18.62 4.74 -12.68
C GLY A 23 -19.04 4.59 -11.23
N PHE A 24 -19.78 3.51 -10.96
CA PHE A 24 -20.09 3.03 -9.62
C PHE A 24 -19.78 1.54 -9.56
N GLY A 25 -19.16 1.10 -8.47
CA GLY A 25 -18.80 -0.29 -8.22
C GLY A 25 -19.37 -0.78 -6.90
N ARG A 26 -19.36 -2.09 -6.68
CA ARG A 26 -19.63 -2.70 -5.37
C ARG A 26 -18.39 -3.44 -4.90
N TYR A 27 -17.92 -3.10 -3.71
CA TYR A 27 -16.79 -3.76 -3.07
C TYR A 27 -17.03 -3.84 -1.56
N ALA A 28 -16.71 -4.97 -0.93
CA ALA A 28 -16.94 -5.20 0.51
C ALA A 28 -18.35 -4.79 1.00
N ASN A 29 -19.40 -5.16 0.24
CA ASN A 29 -20.80 -4.80 0.48
C ASN A 29 -21.10 -3.28 0.55
N ARG A 30 -20.19 -2.43 0.09
CA ARG A 30 -20.37 -0.99 -0.04
C ARG A 30 -20.38 -0.60 -1.52
N VAL A 31 -21.14 0.44 -1.86
CA VAL A 31 -21.07 1.07 -3.17
C VAL A 31 -19.89 2.02 -3.14
N MET A 32 -19.04 1.99 -4.18
CA MET A 32 -17.91 2.89 -4.33
C MET A 32 -18.07 3.72 -5.59
N ASP A 33 -17.74 5.01 -5.50
CA ASP A 33 -17.75 5.94 -6.62
C ASP A 33 -16.35 6.47 -6.96
N VAL A 34 -16.30 7.42 -7.89
CA VAL A 34 -15.05 8.01 -8.39
C VAL A 34 -14.20 8.64 -7.26
N SER A 35 -14.83 9.17 -6.20
CA SER A 35 -14.12 9.75 -5.06
C SER A 35 -13.49 8.70 -4.15
N ASP A 36 -13.95 7.45 -4.21
CA ASP A 36 -13.40 6.34 -3.42
C ASP A 36 -12.23 5.65 -4.12
N TYR A 37 -12.37 5.32 -5.41
CA TYR A 37 -11.42 4.45 -6.10
C TYR A 37 -10.43 5.17 -7.03
N VAL A 38 -10.54 6.48 -7.26
CA VAL A 38 -9.58 7.23 -8.09
C VAL A 38 -8.58 7.98 -7.24
N THR A 39 -7.29 7.72 -7.45
CA THR A 39 -6.21 8.42 -6.77
C THR A 39 -5.03 8.73 -7.71
N PRO A 40 -4.45 9.94 -7.66
CA PRO A 40 -4.92 11.10 -6.92
C PRO A 40 -6.08 11.81 -7.69
N PRO A 41 -6.93 12.64 -7.05
CA PRO A 41 -8.21 13.06 -7.62
C PRO A 41 -8.15 14.24 -8.59
N GLN A 42 -6.98 14.82 -8.86
CA GLN A 42 -6.84 16.09 -9.59
C GLN A 42 -7.09 15.98 -11.10
N GLY A 43 -7.27 14.77 -11.65
CA GLY A 43 -7.57 14.59 -13.07
C GLY A 43 -6.40 14.93 -13.99
N THR A 44 -5.17 14.67 -13.54
CA THR A 44 -3.94 14.86 -14.33
C THR A 44 -3.78 13.73 -15.35
N SER A 45 -2.67 13.72 -16.09
CA SER A 45 -2.32 12.66 -17.03
C SER A 45 -2.06 11.30 -16.38
N VAL A 46 -1.89 11.24 -15.06
CA VAL A 46 -1.59 10.03 -14.31
C VAL A 46 -2.59 9.88 -13.16
N PHE A 47 -3.33 8.78 -13.18
CA PHE A 47 -4.28 8.40 -12.15
C PHE A 47 -4.33 6.88 -12.02
N VAL A 48 -4.77 6.40 -10.87
CA VAL A 48 -4.95 4.98 -10.55
C VAL A 48 -6.42 4.72 -10.26
N ILE A 49 -6.93 3.61 -10.79
CA ILE A 49 -8.24 3.05 -10.41
C ILE A 49 -7.96 1.90 -9.44
N ILE A 50 -8.37 2.05 -8.18
CA ILE A 50 -8.23 1.01 -7.14
C ILE A 50 -9.24 -0.10 -7.43
N THR A 51 -8.74 -1.28 -7.77
CA THR A 51 -9.57 -2.45 -8.12
C THR A 51 -9.64 -3.50 -7.01
N LYS A 52 -8.74 -3.44 -6.03
CA LYS A 52 -8.67 -4.35 -4.88
C LYS A 52 -8.15 -3.59 -3.66
N MET A 53 -8.77 -3.82 -2.49
CA MET A 53 -8.35 -3.26 -1.21
C MET A 53 -8.29 -4.34 -0.13
N ILE A 54 -7.18 -4.40 0.58
CA ILE A 54 -7.05 -5.13 1.85
C ILE A 54 -7.18 -4.04 2.92
N VAL A 55 -8.19 -4.15 3.79
CA VAL A 55 -8.55 -3.10 4.75
C VAL A 55 -8.34 -3.61 6.16
N THR A 56 -7.48 -2.94 6.91
CA THR A 56 -7.25 -3.19 8.34
C THR A 56 -7.97 -2.11 9.15
N GLU A 57 -9.19 -2.43 9.58
CA GLU A 57 -10.09 -1.48 10.25
C GLU A 57 -9.61 -1.15 11.68
N ASN A 58 -9.88 0.08 12.13
CA ASN A 58 -9.70 0.53 13.52
C ASN A 58 -8.30 0.30 14.11
N GLN A 59 -7.26 0.49 13.30
CA GLN A 59 -5.90 0.45 13.83
C GLN A 59 -5.69 1.55 14.87
N MET A 60 -5.07 1.18 15.99
CA MET A 60 -4.68 2.08 17.06
C MET A 60 -3.21 1.93 17.36
N GLN A 61 -2.59 3.01 17.86
CA GLN A 61 -1.21 2.93 18.30
C GLN A 61 -1.11 2.06 19.55
N GLY A 62 -0.29 1.02 19.50
CA GLY A 62 -0.19 0.05 20.58
C GLY A 62 0.92 -0.97 20.39
N PHE A 63 0.80 -2.07 21.13
CA PHE A 63 1.70 -3.21 21.07
C PHE A 63 0.94 -4.45 20.61
N CYS A 64 1.43 -5.12 19.58
CA CYS A 64 0.78 -6.31 19.04
C CYS A 64 1.81 -7.25 18.37
N PRO A 65 1.52 -8.57 18.31
CA PRO A 65 2.25 -9.48 17.44
C PRO A 65 2.16 -9.07 15.97
N GLU A 66 3.23 -9.28 15.22
CA GLU A 66 3.19 -9.27 13.75
C GLU A 66 2.36 -10.44 13.20
N SER A 67 1.67 -10.22 12.08
CA SER A 67 0.78 -11.19 11.43
C SER A 67 1.53 -12.12 10.45
N GLU A 68 2.62 -11.63 9.86
CA GLU A 68 3.36 -12.39 8.84
C GLU A 68 4.26 -13.48 9.45
N GLU A 69 4.25 -14.67 8.84
CA GLU A 69 5.09 -15.80 9.28
C GLU A 69 6.59 -15.51 9.25
N LYS A 70 7.04 -14.52 8.47
CA LYS A 70 8.44 -14.08 8.46
C LYS A 70 8.91 -13.56 9.83
N TYR A 71 7.96 -13.14 10.68
CA TYR A 71 8.24 -12.73 12.06
C TYR A 71 8.08 -13.85 13.08
N ARG A 72 7.94 -15.13 12.66
CA ARG A 72 7.83 -16.26 13.59
C ARG A 72 9.02 -16.31 14.55
N CYS A 73 8.75 -16.44 15.83
CA CYS A 73 9.77 -16.55 16.87
C CYS A 73 9.45 -17.69 17.84
N VAL A 74 10.48 -18.23 18.47
CA VAL A 74 10.38 -19.20 19.57
C VAL A 74 10.86 -18.58 20.88
N SER A 75 11.82 -17.65 20.80
CA SER A 75 12.39 -16.92 21.93
C SER A 75 12.54 -15.43 21.64
N ASP A 76 12.53 -14.62 22.70
CA ASP A 76 12.68 -13.16 22.66
C ASP A 76 13.99 -12.71 21.99
N SER A 77 15.06 -13.51 22.13
CA SER A 77 16.35 -13.24 21.47
C SER A 77 16.27 -13.17 19.94
N GLN A 78 15.25 -13.74 19.33
CA GLN A 78 15.03 -13.70 17.88
C GLN A 78 14.36 -12.39 17.41
N CYS A 79 13.84 -11.58 18.34
CA CYS A 79 13.11 -10.33 18.10
C CYS A 79 14.02 -9.09 18.16
N GLY A 80 15.28 -9.22 17.74
CA GLY A 80 16.25 -8.13 17.78
C GLY A 80 16.20 -7.16 16.60
N PRO A 81 17.01 -6.09 16.65
CA PRO A 81 17.06 -5.04 15.62
C PRO A 81 17.61 -5.50 14.26
N GLN A 82 18.17 -6.71 14.17
CA GLN A 82 18.69 -7.28 12.92
C GLN A 82 17.60 -7.88 12.01
N ARG A 83 16.32 -7.82 12.43
CA ARG A 83 15.19 -8.32 11.63
C ARG A 83 14.73 -7.33 10.58
N PHE A 84 13.96 -7.87 9.63
CA PHE A 84 13.36 -7.11 8.53
C PHE A 84 12.51 -5.94 9.05
N PRO A 85 12.53 -4.79 8.36
CA PRO A 85 11.61 -3.68 8.66
C PRO A 85 10.16 -4.20 8.58
N GLY A 86 9.41 -4.02 9.66
CA GLY A 86 8.01 -4.48 9.80
C GLY A 86 7.00 -3.35 9.89
N GLY A 87 5.78 -3.68 10.31
CA GLY A 87 4.69 -2.72 10.51
C GLY A 87 4.91 -1.75 11.68
N GLY A 88 6.00 -1.92 12.44
CA GLY A 88 6.37 -1.05 13.55
C GLY A 88 7.77 -1.34 14.09
N ILE A 89 8.04 -0.82 15.30
CA ILE A 89 9.32 -0.98 15.99
C ILE A 89 9.27 -2.26 16.82
N LEU A 90 10.20 -3.20 16.60
CA LEU A 90 10.29 -4.44 17.38
C LEU A 90 10.58 -4.13 18.86
N THR A 91 9.77 -4.69 19.76
CA THR A 91 9.94 -4.50 21.21
C THR A 91 10.98 -5.44 21.84
N GLY A 92 11.38 -6.49 21.11
CA GLY A 92 12.24 -7.56 21.62
C GLY A 92 11.50 -8.76 22.20
N ARG A 93 10.17 -8.73 22.30
CA ARG A 93 9.38 -9.83 22.89
C ARG A 93 8.82 -10.77 21.83
N CYS A 94 8.80 -12.07 22.12
CA CYS A 94 8.15 -13.09 21.31
C CYS A 94 6.80 -13.47 21.91
N VAL A 95 5.70 -13.05 21.27
CA VAL A 95 4.34 -13.20 21.79
C VAL A 95 3.51 -14.14 20.91
N ASN A 96 2.42 -14.68 21.46
CA ASN A 96 1.51 -15.52 20.70
C ASN A 96 0.65 -14.65 19.78
N TYR A 97 0.72 -14.88 18.46
CA TYR A 97 -0.24 -14.33 17.49
C TYR A 97 -1.51 -15.19 17.46
N SER A 98 -1.34 -16.52 17.44
CA SER A 98 -2.42 -17.50 17.52
C SER A 98 -2.02 -18.66 18.44
N SER A 99 -2.91 -19.64 18.62
CA SER A 99 -2.60 -20.86 19.39
C SER A 99 -1.46 -21.70 18.79
N VAL A 100 -1.19 -21.53 17.49
CA VAL A 100 -0.18 -22.31 16.74
C VAL A 100 1.03 -21.47 16.36
N LEU A 101 0.89 -20.14 16.28
CA LEU A 101 1.93 -19.24 15.79
C LEU A 101 2.33 -18.19 16.84
N ARG A 102 3.64 -18.07 17.05
CA ARG A 102 4.26 -17.00 17.84
C ARG A 102 5.07 -16.10 16.94
N THR A 103 4.93 -14.80 17.10
CA THR A 103 5.62 -13.79 16.31
C THR A 103 6.17 -12.68 17.21
N CYS A 104 7.11 -11.91 16.68
CA CYS A 104 7.67 -10.81 17.44
C CYS A 104 6.64 -9.71 17.63
N GLU A 105 6.63 -9.15 18.83
CA GLU A 105 5.82 -7.99 19.16
C GLU A 105 6.45 -6.71 18.59
N ILE A 106 5.60 -5.86 18.05
CA ILE A 106 5.93 -4.53 17.58
C ILE A 106 5.18 -3.47 18.36
N GLN A 107 5.76 -2.27 18.42
CA GLN A 107 5.10 -1.03 18.77
C GLN A 107 4.77 -0.28 17.48
N GLY A 108 3.49 -0.06 17.21
CA GLY A 108 3.05 0.51 15.95
C GLY A 108 1.53 0.59 15.85
N TRP A 109 1.03 0.57 14.61
CA TRP A 109 -0.40 0.47 14.33
C TRP A 109 -0.86 -0.98 14.51
N CYS A 110 -1.82 -1.17 15.41
CA CYS A 110 -2.32 -2.47 15.83
C CYS A 110 -3.84 -2.57 15.63
N PRO A 111 -4.37 -3.72 15.17
CA PRO A 111 -3.64 -4.92 14.73
C PRO A 111 -2.88 -4.68 13.41
N THR A 112 -1.85 -5.49 13.14
CA THR A 112 -1.15 -5.48 11.85
C THR A 112 -2.07 -5.96 10.71
N GLU A 113 -1.72 -5.62 9.47
CA GLU A 113 -2.46 -6.08 8.26
C GLU A 113 -2.46 -7.61 8.09
#